data_AF-A0AAV9RQJ7-F1
#
_entry.id   AF-A0AAV9RQJ7-F1
#
_cell.length_a   1.000
_cell.length_b   1.000
_cell.length_c   1.000
_cell.angle_alpha   90.00
_cell.angle_beta   90.00
_cell.angle_gamma   90.00
#
_symmetry.space_group_name_H-M   'P 1'
#
loop_
_entity.id
_entity.type
_entity.pdbx_description
1 polymer ?
#
loop_
_entity_poly.entity_id
_entity_poly.type
_entity_poly.pdbx_seq_one_letter_code
_entity_poly.pdbx_strand_id
1 'polypeptide(L)'
;MYWSCPSLGQFWTDVFYTLSSIFRVAVTPSPLLALIGISGGEVHLPASKRQVLSFCSLLARPVRSRLVEDFCVFAAAGDSYWVFDAERKISGPDSLERLGLPVTDIQAALRWEEDHTEKVYLFKSSFYWSFNVQENRFEDRHPRSIHEWAGLPSHINAAFLDSYGYANFLSGLYYWKFDPVALK
;
A
#
# COMPACT_ATOMS: atom_id res chain seq x y z
N MET A 1 -1.19 -6.63 12.02
CA MET A 1 -2.28 -7.51 12.50
C MET A 1 -2.62 -8.65 11.53
N TYR A 2 -2.48 -8.49 10.21
CA TYR A 2 -2.87 -9.53 9.23
C TYR A 2 -2.09 -10.86 9.37
N TRP A 3 -0.79 -10.79 9.70
CA TRP A 3 0.08 -11.94 9.97
C TRP A 3 0.30 -12.24 11.46
N SER A 4 -0.08 -11.32 12.33
CA SER A 4 0.02 -11.48 13.80
C SER A 4 -1.16 -12.25 14.39
N CYS A 5 -2.24 -12.41 13.62
CA CYS A 5 -3.41 -13.20 13.99
C CYS A 5 -3.23 -14.64 13.48
N PRO A 6 -3.09 -15.65 14.36
CA PRO A 6 -2.81 -17.02 13.94
C PRO A 6 -3.83 -17.61 12.97
N SER A 7 -5.11 -17.26 13.13
CA SER A 7 -6.20 -17.76 12.26
C SER A 7 -6.12 -17.20 10.83
N LEU A 8 -5.77 -15.92 10.68
CA LEU A 8 -5.65 -15.29 9.38
C LEU A 8 -4.34 -15.69 8.68
N GLY A 9 -3.25 -15.84 9.45
CA GLY A 9 -1.99 -16.38 8.94
C GLY A 9 -2.14 -17.79 8.38
N GLN A 10 -2.86 -18.68 9.09
CA GLN A 10 -3.14 -20.03 8.61
C GLN A 10 -4.00 -20.01 7.34
N PHE A 11 -5.08 -19.22 7.32
CA PHE A 11 -5.94 -19.07 6.15
C PHE A 11 -5.15 -18.68 4.89
N TRP A 12 -4.31 -17.63 4.97
CA TRP A 12 -3.52 -17.19 3.82
C TRP A 12 -2.47 -18.21 3.43
N THR A 13 -1.86 -18.90 4.39
CA THR A 13 -0.92 -20.00 4.12
C THR A 13 -1.60 -21.09 3.28
N ASP A 14 -2.83 -21.47 3.63
CA ASP A 14 -3.61 -22.48 2.90
C ASP A 14 -4.00 -21.99 1.50
N VAL A 15 -4.39 -20.72 1.36
CA VAL A 15 -4.66 -20.07 0.06
C VAL A 15 -3.41 -20.10 -0.83
N PHE A 16 -2.25 -19.68 -0.31
CA PHE A 16 -1.00 -19.65 -1.07
C PHE A 16 -0.50 -21.05 -1.44
N TYR A 17 -0.68 -22.04 -0.55
CA TYR A 17 -0.40 -23.43 -0.84
C TYR A 17 -1.28 -23.96 -1.98
N THR A 18 -2.57 -23.64 -1.95
CA THR A 18 -3.53 -24.01 -3.00
C THR A 18 -3.17 -23.37 -4.34
N LEU A 19 -2.87 -22.06 -4.35
CA LEU A 19 -2.42 -21.35 -5.56
C LEU A 19 -1.11 -21.95 -6.09
N SER A 20 -0.17 -22.30 -5.21
CA SER A 20 1.09 -22.94 -5.62
C SER A 20 0.86 -24.28 -6.33
N SER A 21 -0.10 -25.08 -5.83
CA SER A 21 -0.52 -26.34 -6.45
C SER A 21 -1.16 -26.12 -7.83
N ILE A 22 -2.07 -25.15 -7.94
CA ILE A 22 -2.79 -24.84 -9.19
C ILE A 22 -1.81 -24.33 -10.27
N PHE A 23 -0.94 -23.39 -9.91
CA PHE A 23 -0.02 -22.78 -10.88
C PHE A 23 1.26 -23.57 -11.12
N ARG A 24 1.50 -24.63 -10.31
CA ARG A 24 2.73 -25.44 -10.28
C ARG A 24 3.99 -24.58 -10.12
N VAL A 25 3.89 -23.53 -9.31
CA VAL A 25 4.98 -22.60 -9.00
C VAL A 25 4.91 -22.31 -7.50
N ALA A 26 6.06 -22.24 -6.84
CA ALA A 26 6.10 -21.89 -5.42
C ALA A 26 5.66 -20.41 -5.26
N VAL A 27 4.49 -20.21 -4.67
CA VAL A 27 3.98 -18.89 -4.30
C VAL A 27 4.21 -18.72 -2.80
N THR A 28 5.18 -17.90 -2.44
CA THR A 28 5.47 -17.62 -1.03
C THR A 28 4.36 -16.76 -0.43
N PRO A 29 3.91 -17.08 0.79
CA PRO A 29 2.97 -16.21 1.48
C PRO A 29 3.57 -14.82 1.66
N SER A 30 2.91 -13.80 1.10
CA SER A 30 3.35 -12.41 1.25
C SER A 30 2.17 -11.48 1.54
N PRO A 31 2.36 -10.50 2.45
CA PRO A 31 1.35 -9.48 2.71
C PRO A 31 1.02 -8.69 1.45
N LEU A 32 2.01 -8.38 0.62
CA LEU A 32 1.81 -7.66 -0.64
C LEU A 32 0.88 -8.45 -1.57
N LEU A 33 1.10 -9.74 -1.73
CA LEU A 33 0.27 -10.52 -2.62
C LEU A 33 -1.14 -10.75 -2.06
N ALA A 34 -1.28 -10.92 -0.74
CA ALA A 34 -2.58 -11.06 -0.08
C ALA A 34 -3.39 -9.74 -0.09
N LEU A 35 -2.74 -8.62 0.22
CA LEU A 35 -3.37 -7.31 0.47
C LEU A 35 -3.42 -6.37 -0.71
N ILE A 36 -2.65 -6.59 -1.76
CA ILE A 36 -2.70 -5.74 -2.96
C ILE A 36 -2.52 -6.53 -4.26
N GLY A 37 -2.44 -7.86 -4.19
CA GLY A 37 -2.29 -8.69 -5.39
C GLY A 37 -0.94 -8.51 -6.09
N ILE A 38 0.03 -7.85 -5.46
CA ILE A 38 1.35 -7.65 -6.07
C ILE A 38 2.22 -8.87 -5.77
N SER A 39 2.53 -9.66 -6.81
CA SER A 39 3.58 -10.67 -6.72
C SER A 39 4.93 -9.97 -6.78
N GLY A 40 5.67 -9.94 -5.67
CA GLY A 40 7.07 -9.48 -5.66
C GLY A 40 7.88 -10.18 -6.74
N GLY A 41 8.88 -9.49 -7.30
CA GLY A 41 9.65 -9.91 -8.48
C GLY A 41 10.40 -11.26 -8.38
N GLU A 42 10.34 -11.93 -7.24
CA GLU A 42 10.92 -13.26 -7.02
C GLU A 42 10.16 -14.39 -7.72
N VAL A 43 8.89 -14.17 -8.09
CA VAL A 43 8.09 -15.18 -8.78
C VAL A 43 8.15 -14.98 -10.30
N HIS A 44 9.04 -15.72 -10.98
CA HIS A 44 9.13 -15.76 -12.45
C HIS A 44 7.90 -16.43 -13.09
N LEU A 45 6.80 -15.69 -13.17
CA LEU A 45 5.57 -16.10 -13.83
C LEU A 45 5.33 -15.31 -15.13
N PRO A 46 4.86 -15.97 -16.20
CA PRO A 46 4.30 -15.31 -17.37
C PRO A 46 3.22 -14.29 -16.97
N ALA A 47 3.09 -13.19 -17.72
CA ALA A 47 2.17 -12.09 -17.38
C ALA A 47 0.72 -12.56 -17.14
N SER A 48 0.24 -13.53 -17.93
CA SER A 48 -1.09 -14.12 -17.77
C SER A 48 -1.28 -14.83 -16.43
N LYS A 49 -0.27 -15.57 -15.94
CA LYS A 49 -0.34 -16.24 -14.64
C LYS A 49 -0.24 -15.23 -13.49
N ARG A 50 0.52 -14.14 -13.64
CA ARG A 50 0.58 -13.06 -12.64
C ARG A 50 -0.78 -12.41 -12.44
N GLN A 51 -1.48 -12.07 -13.52
CA GLN A 51 -2.82 -11.46 -13.44
C GLN A 51 -3.84 -12.36 -12.74
N VAL A 52 -3.87 -13.65 -13.06
CA VAL A 52 -4.80 -14.60 -12.42
C VAL A 52 -4.43 -14.78 -10.94
N LEU A 53 -3.15 -14.83 -10.62
CA LEU A 53 -2.67 -14.99 -9.25
C LEU A 53 -2.98 -13.75 -8.38
N SER A 54 -2.80 -12.54 -8.92
CA SER A 54 -3.27 -11.29 -8.30
C SER A 54 -4.78 -11.30 -8.10
N PHE A 55 -5.55 -11.69 -9.12
CA PHE A 55 -7.00 -11.72 -9.04
C PHE A 55 -7.52 -12.74 -8.01
N CYS A 56 -6.97 -13.95 -8.00
CA CYS A 56 -7.34 -14.98 -7.04
C CYS A 56 -6.97 -14.58 -5.60
N SER A 57 -5.84 -13.89 -5.38
CA SER A 57 -5.49 -13.40 -4.05
C SER A 57 -6.40 -12.27 -3.59
N LEU A 58 -6.84 -11.38 -4.49
CA LEU A 58 -7.87 -10.38 -4.17
C LEU A 58 -9.21 -11.04 -3.80
N LEU A 59 -9.65 -12.04 -4.58
CA LEU A 59 -10.92 -12.76 -4.35
C LEU A 59 -10.91 -13.63 -3.09
N ALA A 60 -9.76 -14.13 -2.67
CA ALA A 60 -9.63 -14.91 -1.45
C ALA A 60 -9.88 -14.07 -0.18
N ARG A 61 -10.04 -12.75 -0.31
CA ARG A 61 -10.42 -11.90 0.82
C ARG A 61 -11.81 -12.26 1.32
N PRO A 62 -11.98 -12.44 2.64
CA PRO A 62 -13.31 -12.59 3.20
C PRO A 62 -14.15 -11.36 2.82
N VAL A 63 -15.33 -11.57 2.22
CA VAL A 63 -16.31 -10.51 1.90
C VAL A 63 -16.70 -9.68 3.14
N ARG A 64 -16.40 -10.18 4.35
CA ARG A 64 -16.61 -9.50 5.65
C ARG A 64 -15.41 -8.70 6.16
N SER A 65 -14.23 -8.79 5.55
CA SER A 65 -13.12 -7.89 5.89
C SER A 65 -13.33 -6.54 5.21
N ARG A 66 -14.24 -5.74 5.77
CA ARG A 66 -14.31 -4.27 5.65
C ARG A 66 -13.05 -3.61 6.24
N LEU A 67 -11.87 -4.09 5.85
CA LEU A 67 -10.58 -3.53 6.28
C LEU A 67 -10.10 -2.45 5.32
N VAL A 68 -10.89 -2.15 4.29
CA VAL A 68 -10.55 -1.24 3.20
C VAL A 68 -11.69 -0.25 2.94
N GLU A 69 -12.22 0.41 3.97
CA GLU A 69 -13.39 1.30 3.77
C GLU A 69 -13.06 2.71 3.26
N ASP A 70 -11.81 3.19 3.22
CA ASP A 70 -11.52 4.55 2.70
C ASP A 70 -10.14 4.69 2.02
N PHE A 71 -9.68 3.65 1.33
CA PHE A 71 -8.32 3.67 0.77
C PHE A 71 -8.26 4.33 -0.60
N CYS A 72 -7.77 5.57 -0.61
CA CYS A 72 -7.03 6.12 -1.74
C CYS A 72 -5.72 5.34 -1.90
N VAL A 73 -5.75 4.24 -2.65
CA VAL A 73 -4.51 3.63 -3.16
C VAL A 73 -3.97 4.57 -4.23
N PHE A 74 -2.98 5.40 -3.90
CA PHE A 74 -2.17 6.01 -4.96
C PHE A 74 -1.21 4.95 -5.47
N ALA A 75 -1.62 4.23 -6.51
CA ALA A 75 -0.64 3.64 -7.38
C ALA A 75 0.05 4.81 -8.07
N ALA A 76 1.34 5.02 -7.82
CA ALA A 76 2.14 5.93 -8.59
C ALA A 76 3.09 5.09 -9.44
N ALA A 77 3.02 5.26 -10.75
CA ALA A 77 3.90 4.57 -11.69
C ALA A 77 4.44 5.61 -12.67
N GLY A 78 5.75 5.83 -12.65
CA GLY A 78 6.38 6.89 -13.41
C GLY A 78 5.94 8.28 -12.91
N ASP A 79 5.30 9.05 -13.79
CA ASP A 79 4.86 10.43 -13.57
C ASP A 79 3.37 10.56 -13.21
N SER A 80 2.66 9.44 -13.11
CA SER A 80 1.21 9.41 -13.03
C SER A 80 0.71 8.74 -11.76
N TYR A 81 -0.43 9.20 -11.24
CA TYR A 81 -1.13 8.60 -10.11
C TYR A 81 -2.59 8.27 -10.44
N TRP A 82 -3.15 7.32 -9.70
CA TRP A 82 -4.57 6.97 -9.73
C TRP A 82 -5.16 7.12 -8.34
N VAL A 83 -6.45 7.43 -8.27
CA VAL A 83 -7.20 7.44 -7.02
C VAL A 83 -8.19 6.30 -7.06
N PHE A 84 -8.17 5.45 -6.04
CA PHE A 84 -9.11 4.36 -5.86
C PHE A 84 -9.92 4.56 -4.57
N ASP A 85 -11.08 3.94 -4.51
CA ASP A 85 -11.93 3.76 -3.34
C ASP A 85 -12.14 2.24 -3.25
N ALA A 86 -11.35 1.61 -2.39
CA ALA A 86 -11.18 0.17 -2.34
C ALA A 86 -10.81 -0.42 -3.72
N GLU A 87 -11.75 -1.11 -4.37
CA GLU A 87 -11.57 -1.73 -5.68
C GLU A 87 -12.05 -0.84 -6.83
N ARG A 88 -12.74 0.26 -6.52
CA ARG A 88 -13.31 1.18 -7.51
C ARG A 88 -12.31 2.27 -7.84
N LYS A 89 -11.89 2.37 -9.10
CA LYS A 89 -11.13 3.53 -9.58
C LYS A 89 -12.02 4.78 -9.53
N ILE A 90 -11.60 5.79 -8.77
CA ILE A 90 -12.25 7.11 -8.71
C ILE A 90 -11.71 8.01 -9.82
N SER A 91 -10.39 8.11 -9.97
CA SER A 91 -9.74 9.02 -10.94
C SER A 91 -8.40 8.50 -11.48
N GLY A 92 -7.84 9.25 -12.43
CA GLY A 92 -6.53 9.04 -13.03
C GLY A 92 -6.52 8.30 -14.39
N PRO A 93 -5.35 8.13 -15.04
CA PRO A 93 -4.06 8.65 -14.59
C PRO A 93 -4.03 10.17 -14.60
N ASP A 94 -3.63 10.75 -13.47
CA ASP A 94 -3.39 12.18 -13.30
C ASP A 94 -1.89 12.40 -13.13
N SER A 95 -1.32 13.48 -13.69
CA SER A 95 0.12 13.74 -13.58
C SER A 95 0.50 14.26 -12.19
N LEU A 96 1.59 13.75 -11.62
CA LEU A 96 2.20 14.25 -10.38
C LEU A 96 2.63 15.72 -10.49
N GLU A 97 2.93 16.21 -11.70
CA GLU A 97 3.22 17.62 -11.95
C GLU A 97 2.02 18.52 -11.62
N ARG A 98 0.78 18.01 -11.79
CA ARG A 98 -0.44 18.76 -11.43
C ARG A 98 -0.55 19.01 -9.93
N LEU A 99 0.11 18.18 -9.12
CA LEU A 99 0.20 18.40 -7.67
C LEU A 99 1.33 19.40 -7.33
N GLY A 100 2.20 19.74 -8.30
CA GLY A 100 3.37 20.59 -8.08
C GLY A 100 4.59 19.84 -7.57
N LEU A 101 4.63 18.50 -7.71
CA LEU A 101 5.80 17.69 -7.35
C LEU A 101 6.74 17.49 -8.54
N PRO A 102 8.02 17.92 -8.44
CA PRO A 102 9.04 17.60 -9.44
C PRO A 102 9.64 16.20 -9.17
N VAL A 103 8.82 15.23 -8.77
CA VAL A 103 9.29 13.92 -8.32
C VAL A 103 8.46 12.82 -8.97
N THR A 104 9.14 11.97 -9.74
CA THR A 104 8.58 10.75 -10.31
C THR A 104 8.77 9.57 -9.38
N ASP A 105 8.15 8.42 -9.67
CA ASP A 105 8.44 7.14 -9.05
C ASP A 105 8.21 7.13 -7.52
N ILE A 106 7.09 7.72 -7.09
CA ILE A 106 6.59 7.58 -5.72
C ILE A 106 6.34 6.09 -5.46
N GLN A 107 6.83 5.59 -4.33
CA GLN A 107 6.81 4.16 -4.01
C GLN A 107 5.58 3.75 -3.21
N ALA A 108 5.08 4.65 -2.37
CA ALA A 108 3.87 4.45 -1.58
C ALA A 108 3.22 5.79 -1.27
N ALA A 109 1.93 5.77 -0.98
CA ALA A 109 1.22 6.91 -0.44
C ALA A 109 0.32 6.50 0.71
N LEU A 110 0.19 7.36 1.71
CA LEU A 110 -0.71 7.18 2.84
C LEU A 110 -1.61 8.42 2.95
N ARG A 111 -2.91 8.23 2.77
CA ARG A 111 -3.90 9.23 3.17
C ARG A 111 -4.15 9.09 4.66
N TRP A 112 -4.01 10.18 5.41
CA TRP A 112 -4.18 10.17 6.86
C TRP A 112 -4.68 11.53 7.36
N GLU A 113 -5.69 11.48 8.24
CA GLU A 113 -6.20 12.65 8.94
C GLU A 113 -5.32 12.97 10.17
N GLU A 114 -4.75 14.17 10.17
CA GLU A 114 -3.98 14.74 11.28
C GLU A 114 -4.62 16.07 11.67
N ASP A 115 -5.01 16.21 12.94
CA ASP A 115 -5.65 17.42 13.48
C ASP A 115 -6.80 17.96 12.62
N HIS A 116 -7.71 17.05 12.20
CA HIS A 116 -8.86 17.34 11.32
C HIS A 116 -8.50 17.86 9.93
N THR A 117 -7.22 17.74 9.55
CA THR A 117 -6.72 18.07 8.23
C THR A 117 -6.37 16.78 7.52
N GLU A 118 -6.81 16.66 6.28
CA GLU A 118 -6.60 15.46 5.49
C GLU A 118 -5.31 15.62 4.71
N LYS A 119 -4.36 14.73 5.00
CA LYS A 119 -3.04 14.76 4.39
C LYS A 119 -2.79 13.51 3.56
N VAL A 120 -2.07 13.68 2.47
CA VAL A 120 -1.51 12.57 1.68
C VAL A 120 0.00 12.63 1.81
N TYR A 121 0.55 11.63 2.49
CA TYR A 121 1.99 11.42 2.62
C TYR A 121 2.48 10.59 1.44
N LEU A 122 3.35 11.15 0.61
CA LEU A 122 3.95 10.50 -0.55
C LEU A 122 5.37 10.08 -0.22
N PHE A 123 5.70 8.80 -0.32
CA PHE A 123 6.99 8.24 0.10
C PHE A 123 7.84 7.86 -1.11
N LYS A 124 9.12 8.27 -1.09
CA LYS A 124 10.13 7.84 -2.06
C LYS A 124 11.49 7.74 -1.39
N SER A 125 12.11 6.57 -1.46
CA SER A 125 13.41 6.32 -0.84
C SER A 125 13.36 6.72 0.65
N SER A 126 14.38 7.38 1.17
CA SER A 126 14.41 7.85 2.56
C SER A 126 13.63 9.15 2.82
N PHE A 127 12.71 9.53 1.94
CA PHE A 127 12.05 10.83 1.98
C PHE A 127 10.53 10.71 1.82
N TYR A 128 9.82 11.72 2.33
CA TYR A 128 8.39 11.87 2.11
C TYR A 128 7.97 13.34 1.93
N TRP A 129 6.81 13.52 1.29
CA TRP A 129 6.15 14.82 1.12
C TRP A 129 4.75 14.75 1.72
N SER A 130 4.32 15.82 2.39
CA SER A 130 2.96 15.98 2.92
C SER A 130 2.15 16.90 2.02
N PHE A 131 1.07 16.37 1.46
CA PHE A 131 0.12 17.11 0.64
C PHE A 131 -1.17 17.37 1.43
N ASN A 132 -1.53 18.64 1.60
CA ASN A 132 -2.79 19.03 2.20
C ASN A 132 -3.89 18.99 1.13
N VAL A 133 -4.88 18.10 1.33
CA VAL A 133 -5.95 17.87 0.35
C VAL A 133 -6.91 19.05 0.27
N GLN A 134 -7.22 19.69 1.40
CA GLN A 134 -8.12 20.84 1.46
C GLN A 134 -7.54 22.07 0.75
N GLU A 135 -6.24 22.34 0.96
CA GLU A 135 -5.55 23.48 0.35
C GLU A 135 -5.00 23.17 -1.05
N ASN A 136 -5.06 21.91 -1.46
CA ASN A 136 -4.54 21.39 -2.73
C ASN A 136 -3.07 21.82 -2.96
N ARG A 137 -2.22 21.69 -1.93
CA ARG A 137 -0.80 22.07 -1.97
C ARG A 137 0.06 21.22 -1.03
N PHE A 138 1.35 21.17 -1.32
CA PHE A 138 2.36 20.63 -0.40
C PHE A 138 2.58 21.58 0.77
N GLU A 139 2.65 21.02 1.98
CA GLU A 139 2.96 21.78 3.20
C GLU A 139 4.40 22.31 3.14
N ASP A 140 5.31 21.48 2.67
CA ASP A 140 6.74 21.77 2.60
C ASP A 140 7.22 21.81 1.15
N ARG A 141 8.09 22.77 0.84
CA ARG A 141 8.77 22.83 -0.47
C ARG A 141 9.85 21.76 -0.64
N HIS A 142 10.35 21.20 0.47
CA HIS A 142 11.40 20.18 0.48
C HIS A 142 10.88 18.90 1.14
N PRO A 143 11.37 17.72 0.71
CA PRO A 143 11.01 16.48 1.37
C PRO A 143 11.45 16.45 2.84
N ARG A 144 10.62 15.82 3.66
CA ARG A 144 10.97 15.44 5.03
C ARG A 144 11.61 14.06 5.08
N SER A 145 12.30 13.78 6.18
CA SER A 145 13.06 12.54 6.35
C SER A 145 12.16 11.43 6.84
N ILE A 146 12.20 10.26 6.20
CA ILE A 146 11.40 9.11 6.64
C ILE A 146 11.76 8.64 8.06
N HIS A 147 12.92 9.04 8.58
CA HIS A 147 13.33 8.74 9.95
C HIS A 147 12.42 9.35 11.03
N GLU A 148 11.62 10.36 10.68
CA GLU A 148 10.54 10.88 11.54
C GLU A 148 9.47 9.80 11.81
N TRP A 149 9.34 8.81 10.93
CA TRP A 149 8.46 7.65 11.08
C TRP A 149 9.16 6.49 11.80
N ALA A 150 9.62 6.75 13.03
CA ALA A 150 10.27 5.83 13.98
C ALA A 150 10.59 4.41 13.43
N GLY A 151 11.67 4.30 12.65
CA GLY A 151 12.20 3.01 12.19
C GLY A 151 11.66 2.48 10.85
N LEU A 152 10.94 3.30 10.08
CA LEU A 152 10.56 2.96 8.70
C LEU A 152 11.79 2.72 7.81
N PRO A 153 11.79 1.67 6.97
CA PRO A 153 12.87 1.44 6.02
C PRO A 153 12.80 2.45 4.87
N SER A 154 13.94 2.70 4.24
CA SER A 154 14.06 3.60 3.09
C SER A 154 13.36 3.10 1.82
N HIS A 155 12.87 1.87 1.78
CA HIS A 155 12.12 1.36 0.63
C HIS A 155 10.81 0.78 1.12
N ILE A 156 9.70 1.32 0.65
CA ILE A 156 8.35 0.92 1.03
C ILE A 156 7.61 0.53 -0.22
N ASN A 157 6.91 -0.59 -0.18
CA ASN A 157 6.13 -1.09 -1.30
C ASN A 157 4.66 -0.64 -1.26
N ALA A 158 4.12 -0.37 -0.06
CA ALA A 158 2.76 0.14 0.11
C ALA A 158 2.59 0.77 1.50
N ALA A 159 1.64 1.71 1.60
CA ALA A 159 1.25 2.34 2.86
C ALA A 159 -0.28 2.51 2.89
N PHE A 160 -0.91 2.27 4.04
CA PHE A 160 -2.36 2.14 4.11
C PHE A 160 -2.88 2.27 5.59
N LEU A 161 -4.02 2.93 5.86
CA LEU A 161 -4.68 2.99 7.18
C LEU A 161 -5.68 1.85 7.45
N ASP A 162 -5.48 1.00 8.46
CA ASP A 162 -6.49 -0.01 8.78
C ASP A 162 -7.81 0.56 9.34
N SER A 163 -8.84 -0.28 9.47
CA SER A 163 -10.18 0.11 9.99
C SER A 163 -10.17 0.69 11.41
N TYR A 164 -9.04 0.58 12.12
CA TYR A 164 -8.86 1.14 13.46
C TYR A 164 -8.04 2.44 13.43
N GLY A 165 -7.71 2.96 12.24
CA GLY A 165 -6.97 4.20 12.04
C GLY A 165 -5.45 4.06 12.16
N TYR A 166 -4.89 2.84 12.21
CA TYR A 166 -3.45 2.67 12.29
C TYR A 166 -2.81 2.72 10.91
N ALA A 167 -1.69 3.44 10.80
CA ALA A 167 -0.87 3.46 9.60
C ALA A 167 -0.06 2.17 9.49
N ASN A 168 -0.25 1.43 8.40
CA ASN A 168 0.47 0.21 8.08
C ASN A 168 1.36 0.45 6.85
N PHE A 169 2.62 0.04 6.94
CA PHE A 169 3.60 0.13 5.85
C PHE A 169 4.14 -1.25 5.53
N LEU A 170 4.27 -1.56 4.25
CA LEU A 170 4.79 -2.83 3.75
C LEU A 170 6.16 -2.60 3.10
N SER A 171 7.16 -3.39 3.48
CA SER A 171 8.46 -3.45 2.80
C SER A 171 8.92 -4.91 2.68
N GLY A 172 8.92 -5.42 1.46
CA GLY A 172 9.17 -6.83 1.16
C GLY A 172 8.21 -7.74 1.94
N LEU A 173 8.78 -8.55 2.82
CA LEU A 173 8.05 -9.49 3.68
C LEU A 173 7.71 -8.91 5.06
N TYR A 174 8.21 -7.71 5.36
CA TYR A 174 8.03 -7.06 6.65
C TYR A 174 6.94 -5.99 6.58
N TYR A 175 6.35 -5.69 7.74
CA TYR A 175 5.43 -4.57 7.87
C TYR A 175 5.69 -3.80 9.17
N TRP A 176 5.35 -2.52 9.15
CA TRP A 176 5.39 -1.62 10.29
C TRP A 176 3.97 -1.12 10.54
N LYS A 177 3.59 -0.99 11.80
CA LYS A 177 2.27 -0.51 12.21
C LYS A 177 2.46 0.60 13.23
N PHE A 178 1.88 1.77 12.95
CA PHE A 178 1.99 2.95 13.79
C PHE A 178 0.64 3.35 14.36
N ASP A 179 0.66 3.71 15.63
CA ASP A 179 -0.50 4.20 16.36
C ASP A 179 -0.77 5.66 15.98
N PRO A 180 -2.01 6.01 15.62
CA PRO A 180 -2.34 7.36 15.23
C PRO A 180 -2.22 8.40 16.36
N VAL A 181 -2.16 7.96 17.62
CA VAL A 181 -2.02 8.82 18.80
C VAL A 181 -0.56 8.99 19.20
N ALA A 182 0.29 7.98 18.98
CA ALA A 182 1.68 8.00 19.45
C ALA A 182 2.66 8.72 18.50
N LEU A 183 2.25 9.00 17.26
CA LEU A 183 3.02 9.77 16.29
C LEU A 183 2.77 11.29 16.35
N LYS A 184 1.87 11.75 17.23
CA LYS A 184 1.59 13.17 17.49
C LYS A 184 2.56 13.78 18.50
#